data_AF-A0A7W5YDH1-F1
#
_entry.id   AF-A0A7W5YDH1-F1
#
_cell.length_a   1.000
_cell.length_b   1.000
_cell.length_c   1.000
_cell.angle_alpha   90.00
_cell.angle_beta   90.00
_cell.angle_gamma   90.00
#
_symmetry.space_group_name_H-M   'P 1'
#
loop_
_entity.id
_entity.type
_entity.pdbx_description
1 polymer ?
#
loop_
_entity_poly.entity_id
_entity_poly.type
_entity_poly.pdbx_seq_one_letter_code
_entity_poly.pdbx_strand_id
1 'polypeptide(L)'
;MWTKYHKKRRFGRLILPAITIAFVSYFGYHCIHGDYGLKATEVFEQRRVDRAKELADLVARREHLEKEVALLSDGSLDKDMLDQYARYQLTYSKANEIVIFNK
;
A
#
# COMPACT_ATOMS: atom_id res chain seq x y z
N MET A 1 35.56 -67.27 -19.88
CA MET A 1 34.56 -66.33 -20.41
C MET A 1 33.57 -65.99 -19.31
N TRP A 2 33.57 -64.75 -18.82
CA TRP A 2 32.62 -64.30 -17.79
C TRP A 2 31.42 -63.63 -18.49
N THR A 3 30.26 -64.28 -18.48
CA THR A 3 29.01 -63.66 -18.95
C THR A 3 28.33 -62.96 -17.79
N LYS A 4 28.44 -61.62 -17.74
CA LYS A 4 27.70 -60.80 -16.77
C LYS A 4 26.24 -60.71 -17.18
N TYR A 5 25.36 -61.43 -16.49
CA TYR A 5 23.92 -61.33 -16.69
C TYR A 5 23.35 -60.12 -15.91
N HIS A 6 22.94 -59.06 -16.61
CA HIS A 6 22.25 -57.93 -15.99
C HIS A 6 20.76 -58.23 -15.86
N LYS A 7 20.29 -58.51 -14.63
CA LYS A 7 18.87 -58.67 -14.31
C LYS A 7 18.13 -57.35 -14.59
N LYS A 8 17.29 -57.31 -15.63
CA LYS A 8 16.45 -56.15 -15.96
C LYS A 8 15.46 -55.87 -14.82
N ARG A 9 15.80 -54.95 -13.91
CA ARG A 9 14.89 -54.48 -12.85
C ARG A 9 13.84 -53.55 -13.47
N ARG A 10 12.63 -54.07 -13.73
CA ARG A 10 11.50 -53.27 -14.27
C ARG A 10 10.96 -52.25 -13.26
N PHE A 11 11.07 -52.53 -11.96
CA PHE A 11 10.54 -51.67 -10.89
C PHE A 11 11.24 -50.31 -10.77
N GLY A 12 12.53 -50.21 -11.12
CA GLY A 12 13.25 -48.94 -11.09
C GLY A 12 12.68 -47.89 -12.05
N ARG A 13 11.96 -48.33 -13.10
CA ARG A 13 11.37 -47.43 -14.11
C ARG A 13 10.13 -46.69 -13.60
N LEU A 14 9.48 -47.18 -12.54
CA LEU A 14 8.28 -46.57 -11.97
C LEU A 14 8.59 -45.58 -10.85
N ILE A 15 9.80 -45.60 -10.31
CA ILE A 15 10.22 -44.72 -9.22
C ILE A 15 10.21 -43.26 -9.66
N LEU A 16 10.84 -42.97 -10.82
CA LEU A 16 10.91 -41.61 -11.34
C LEU A 16 9.50 -41.01 -11.61
N PRO A 17 8.60 -41.66 -12.37
CA PRO A 17 7.25 -41.11 -12.58
C PRO A 17 6.43 -41.00 -11.29
N ALA A 18 6.58 -41.92 -10.33
CA ALA A 18 5.90 -41.79 -9.04
C ALA A 18 6.35 -40.56 -8.25
N ILE A 19 7.66 -40.29 -8.21
CA ILE A 19 8.21 -39.08 -7.61
C ILE A 19 7.70 -37.85 -8.36
N THR A 20 7.74 -37.85 -9.70
CA THR A 20 7.24 -36.73 -10.51
C THR A 20 5.79 -36.41 -10.22
N ILE A 21 4.91 -37.42 -10.12
CA ILE A 21 3.50 -37.22 -9.77
C ILE A 21 3.37 -36.57 -8.40
N ALA A 22 4.09 -37.06 -7.39
CA ALA A 22 4.05 -36.49 -6.05
C ALA A 22 4.45 -35.01 -6.04
N PHE A 23 5.52 -34.65 -6.74
CA PHE A 23 5.98 -33.26 -6.87
C PHE A 23 4.99 -32.38 -7.63
N VAL A 24 4.46 -32.85 -8.76
CA VAL A 24 3.46 -32.10 -9.55
C VAL A 24 2.19 -31.88 -8.75
N SER A 25 1.71 -32.89 -8.01
CA SER A 25 0.54 -32.75 -7.15
C SER A 25 0.77 -31.75 -6.02
N TYR A 26 1.94 -31.80 -5.37
CA TYR A 26 2.30 -30.86 -4.30
C TYR A 26 2.37 -29.43 -4.81
N PHE A 27 3.13 -29.19 -5.88
CA PHE A 27 3.26 -27.86 -6.47
C PHE A 27 1.96 -27.36 -7.10
N GLY A 28 1.17 -28.24 -7.73
CA GLY A 28 -0.13 -27.91 -8.27
C GLY A 28 -1.11 -27.44 -7.18
N TYR A 29 -1.13 -28.14 -6.03
CA TYR A 29 -1.93 -27.72 -4.88
C TYR A 29 -1.49 -26.37 -4.33
N HIS A 30 -0.18 -26.19 -4.12
CA HIS A 30 0.40 -24.94 -3.60
C HIS A 30 0.26 -23.76 -4.58
N CYS A 31 0.18 -23.99 -5.89
CA CYS A 31 -0.09 -22.94 -6.88
C CYS A 31 -1.49 -22.32 -6.69
N ILE A 32 -2.46 -23.12 -6.22
CA ILE A 32 -3.84 -22.67 -6.03
C ILE A 32 -4.08 -22.16 -4.59
N HIS A 33 -3.56 -22.86 -3.60
CA HIS A 33 -3.84 -22.63 -2.17
C HIS A 33 -2.68 -22.02 -1.38
N GLY A 34 -1.51 -21.89 -1.99
CA GLY A 34 -0.34 -21.32 -1.31
C GLY A 34 -0.45 -19.81 -1.14
N ASP A 35 0.39 -19.28 -0.25
CA ASP A 35 0.44 -17.86 0.12
C ASP A 35 0.84 -16.92 -1.04
N TYR A 36 1.36 -17.48 -2.14
CA TYR A 36 1.67 -16.77 -3.39
C TYR A 36 0.88 -17.33 -4.58
N GLY A 37 -0.13 -18.15 -4.32
CA GLY A 37 -0.99 -18.72 -5.33
C GLY A 37 -2.03 -17.73 -5.85
N LEU A 38 -2.85 -18.19 -6.80
CA LEU A 38 -3.85 -17.35 -7.48
C LEU A 38 -4.82 -16.63 -6.51
N LYS A 39 -5.17 -17.28 -5.39
CA LYS A 39 -6.03 -16.68 -4.36
C LYS A 39 -5.36 -15.55 -3.58
N ALA A 40 -4.04 -15.63 -3.39
CA ALA A 40 -3.31 -14.59 -2.67
C ALA A 40 -3.21 -13.30 -3.48
N THR A 41 -3.18 -13.40 -4.81
CA THR A 41 -3.18 -12.24 -5.72
C THR A 41 -4.36 -11.31 -5.46
N GLU A 42 -5.55 -11.85 -5.23
CA GLU A 42 -6.75 -11.04 -4.96
C GLU A 42 -6.63 -10.23 -3.65
N VAL A 43 -6.13 -10.87 -2.59
CA VAL A 43 -5.88 -10.20 -1.30
C VAL A 43 -4.80 -9.12 -1.43
N PHE A 44 -3.74 -9.39 -2.18
CA PHE A 44 -2.70 -8.40 -2.44
C PHE A 44 -3.20 -7.21 -3.25
N GLU A 45 -4.06 -7.45 -4.24
CA GLU A 45 -4.68 -6.40 -5.04
C GLU A 45 -5.60 -5.51 -4.20
N GLN A 46 -6.45 -6.10 -3.35
CA GLN A 46 -7.28 -5.34 -2.41
C GLN A 46 -6.43 -4.48 -1.48
N ARG A 47 -5.40 -5.06 -0.86
CA ARG A 47 -4.46 -4.32 0.00
C ARG A 47 -3.74 -3.21 -0.75
N ARG A 48 -3.37 -3.43 -2.02
CA ARG A 48 -2.73 -2.43 -2.87
C ARG A 48 -3.66 -1.24 -3.09
N VAL A 49 -4.93 -1.50 -3.40
CA VAL A 49 -5.96 -0.46 -3.58
C VAL A 49 -6.18 0.33 -2.28
N ASP A 50 -6.31 -0.34 -1.15
CA ASP A 50 -6.55 0.32 0.13
C ASP A 50 -5.36 1.21 0.53
N ARG A 51 -4.13 0.70 0.35
CA ARG A 51 -2.90 1.47 0.62
C ARG A 51 -2.73 2.65 -0.32
N ALA A 52 -3.13 2.51 -1.59
CA ALA A 52 -3.10 3.61 -2.55
C ALA A 52 -4.08 4.73 -2.15
N LYS A 53 -5.27 4.38 -1.65
CA LYS A 53 -6.22 5.36 -1.11
C LYS A 53 -5.66 6.07 0.13
N GLU A 54 -5.12 5.31 1.08
CA GLU A 54 -4.50 5.86 2.29
C GLU A 54 -3.35 6.84 1.93
N LEU A 55 -2.53 6.48 0.95
CA LEU A 55 -1.47 7.34 0.45
C LEU A 55 -2.02 8.63 -0.16
N ALA A 56 -3.06 8.56 -1.00
CA ALA A 56 -3.67 9.73 -1.61
C ALA A 56 -4.22 10.71 -0.56
N ASP A 57 -4.91 10.18 0.47
CA ASP A 57 -5.42 10.98 1.58
C ASP A 57 -4.30 11.67 2.37
N LEU A 58 -3.22 10.94 2.65
CA LEU A 58 -2.08 11.48 3.39
C LEU A 58 -1.34 12.55 2.58
N VAL A 59 -1.18 12.35 1.27
CA VAL A 59 -0.57 13.34 0.38
C VAL A 59 -1.42 14.61 0.33
N ALA A 60 -2.74 14.49 0.17
CA ALA A 60 -3.64 15.64 0.17
C ALA A 60 -3.56 16.44 1.50
N ARG A 61 -3.50 15.75 2.64
CA ARG A 61 -3.32 16.39 3.95
C ARG A 61 -1.97 17.09 4.07
N ARG A 62 -0.89 16.44 3.62
CA ARG A 62 0.44 17.04 3.58
C ARG A 62 0.44 18.31 2.74
N GLU A 63 -0.09 18.26 1.52
CA GLU A 63 -0.11 19.41 0.61
C GLU A 63 -0.91 20.58 1.18
N HIS A 64 -2.04 20.30 1.85
CA HIS A 64 -2.81 21.33 2.55
C HIS A 64 -2.00 22.02 3.65
N LEU A 65 -1.34 21.24 4.51
CA LEU A 65 -0.52 21.77 5.59
C LEU A 65 0.71 22.52 5.05
N GLU A 66 1.34 22.02 3.99
CA GLU A 66 2.46 22.69 3.35
C GLU A 66 2.06 24.05 2.78
N LYS A 67 0.84 24.17 2.23
CA LYS A 67 0.29 25.45 1.79
C LYS A 67 0.07 26.41 2.95
N GLU A 68 -0.50 25.95 4.07
CA GLU A 68 -0.69 26.79 5.27
C GLU A 68 0.65 27.26 5.85
N VAL A 69 1.62 26.35 5.97
CA VAL A 69 2.97 26.68 6.44
C VAL A 69 3.65 27.67 5.49
N ALA A 70 3.50 27.49 4.17
CA ALA A 70 4.06 28.41 3.18
C ALA A 70 3.47 29.82 3.32
N LEU A 71 2.19 29.97 3.70
CA LEU A 71 1.58 31.29 3.96
C LEU A 71 2.10 31.94 5.26
N LEU A 72 2.63 31.14 6.18
CA LEU A 72 3.12 31.56 7.50
C LEU A 72 4.66 31.63 7.59
N SER A 73 5.41 31.25 6.54
CA SER A 73 6.88 31.21 6.57
C SER A 73 7.53 32.54 6.21
N ASP A 74 8.73 32.77 6.74
CA ASP A 74 9.49 34.01 6.52
C ASP A 74 9.85 34.21 5.03
N GLY A 75 9.43 35.35 4.47
CA GLY A 75 9.57 35.71 3.06
C GLY A 75 8.28 35.70 2.25
N SER A 76 7.23 35.00 2.73
CA SER A 76 5.88 34.93 2.15
C SER A 76 4.77 35.33 3.14
N LEU A 77 5.15 35.84 4.32
CA LEU A 77 4.25 36.24 5.40
C LEU A 77 3.24 37.29 4.92
N ASP A 78 2.02 36.84 4.63
CA ASP A 78 0.96 37.70 4.13
C ASP A 78 0.38 38.55 5.28
N LYS A 79 0.39 39.88 5.10
CA LYS A 79 -0.16 40.82 6.08
C LYS A 79 -1.64 40.58 6.34
N ASP A 80 -2.38 40.14 5.32
CA ASP A 80 -3.82 39.89 5.46
C ASP A 80 -4.08 38.64 6.31
N MET A 81 -3.21 37.62 6.21
CA MET A 81 -3.28 36.43 7.07
C MET A 81 -2.98 36.76 8.54
N LEU A 82 -1.99 37.62 8.79
CA LEU A 82 -1.70 38.12 10.13
C LEU A 82 -2.86 38.93 10.72
N ASP A 83 -3.47 39.81 9.93
CA ASP A 83 -4.63 40.62 10.36
C ASP A 83 -5.82 39.69 10.67
N GLN A 84 -6.06 38.66 9.85
CA GLN A 84 -7.12 37.69 10.12
C GLN A 84 -6.86 36.88 11.40
N TYR A 85 -5.63 36.41 11.63
CA TYR A 85 -5.28 35.65 12.83
C TYR A 85 -5.39 36.50 14.10
N ALA A 86 -4.96 37.77 14.02
CA ALA A 86 -5.11 38.73 15.12
C ALA A 86 -6.59 39.02 15.41
N ARG A 87 -7.44 39.22 14.39
CA ARG A 87 -8.89 39.39 14.54
C ARG A 87 -9.53 38.18 15.21
N TYR A 88 -9.17 36.97 14.75
CA TYR A 88 -9.74 35.72 15.27
C TYR A 88 -9.34 35.44 16.71
N GLN A 89 -8.05 35.56 17.05
CA GLN A 89 -7.54 35.22 18.38
C GLN A 89 -7.81 36.32 19.43
N LEU A 90 -7.71 37.59 19.04
CA LEU A 90 -7.81 38.71 19.98
C LEU A 90 -9.20 39.34 20.00
N THR A 91 -10.17 38.81 19.24
CA THR A 91 -11.48 39.46 19.02
C THR A 91 -11.32 40.94 18.64
N TYR A 92 -10.30 41.20 17.81
CA TYR A 92 -9.91 42.55 17.44
C TYR A 92 -10.74 43.03 16.23
N SER A 93 -11.24 44.26 16.28
CA SER A 93 -11.97 44.92 15.20
C SER A 93 -11.58 46.40 15.17
N LYS A 94 -11.43 47.00 13.99
CA LYS A 94 -11.15 48.44 13.87
C LYS A 94 -12.38 49.27 14.20
N ALA A 95 -12.17 50.53 14.57
CA ALA A 95 -13.22 51.46 14.98
C ALA A 95 -14.29 51.72 13.90
N ASN A 96 -13.99 51.42 12.64
CA ASN A 96 -14.84 51.62 11.47
C ASN A 96 -15.34 50.31 10.84
N GLU A 97 -15.27 49.19 11.56
CA GLU A 97 -15.68 47.87 11.05
C GLU A 97 -16.94 47.36 11.76
N ILE A 98 -17.77 46.61 11.02
CA ILE A 98 -19.04 46.05 11.51
C ILE A 98 -18.85 44.55 11.74
N VAL A 99 -19.14 44.08 12.95
CA VAL A 99 -19.10 42.66 13.31
C VAL A 99 -20.51 42.06 13.19
N ILE A 100 -20.66 41.00 12.38
CA ILE A 100 -21.92 40.28 12.21
C ILE A 100 -21.79 38.92 12.90
N PHE A 101 -22.56 38.70 13.95
CA PHE A 101 -22.67 37.39 14.60
C PHE A 101 -23.77 36.58 13.91
N ASN A 102 -23.41 35.44 13.31
CA ASN A 102 -24.39 34.50 12.79
C ASN A 102 -24.73 33.46 13.87
N LYS A 103 -25.98 33.00 13.91
CA LYS A 103 -26.51 32.10 14.95
C LYS A 103 -26.20 30.64 14.65
#